data_AF-A0A7L0SZ86-F1
#
_entry.id   AF-A0A7L0SZ86-F1
#
_cell.length_a   1.000
_cell.length_b   1.000
_cell.length_c   1.000
_cell.angle_alpha   90.00
_cell.angle_beta   90.00
_cell.angle_gamma   90.00
#
_symmetry.space_group_name_H-M   'P 1'
#
loop_
_entity.id
_entity.type
_entity.pdbx_description
1 polymer ?
#
loop_
_entity_poly.entity_id
_entity_poly.type
_entity_poly.pdbx_seq_one_letter_code
_entity_poly.pdbx_strand_id
1 'polypeptide(L)'
;LKMVLIKCCDISNEVRPMEVAEPWVDCLLEEYFMQSDREKSEGLPVAPFMDRDKVTKPTAQIGFLKFVLIPMFETVTKLFPEVEEVMLQPLWESRDRYEELKQIDDAMKEV
;
A
#
# COMPACT_ATOMS: atom_id res chain seq x y z
N LEU A 1 -13.69 -11.15 -15.42
CA LEU A 1 -12.63 -10.26 -15.98
C LEU A 1 -12.91 -8.77 -15.72
N LYS A 2 -13.99 -8.15 -16.25
CA LYS A 2 -14.25 -6.70 -16.09
C LYS A 2 -14.18 -6.19 -14.64
N MET A 3 -14.77 -6.93 -13.70
CA MET A 3 -14.71 -6.61 -12.26
C MET A 3 -13.28 -6.60 -11.71
N VAL A 4 -12.42 -7.51 -12.18
CA VAL A 4 -11.01 -7.55 -11.76
C VAL A 4 -10.26 -6.35 -12.35
N LEU A 5 -10.48 -6.04 -13.63
CA LEU A 5 -9.82 -4.91 -14.28
C LEU A 5 -10.15 -3.58 -13.61
N ILE A 6 -11.43 -3.31 -13.29
CA ILE A 6 -11.77 -2.07 -12.58
C ILE A 6 -11.16 -2.04 -11.17
N LYS A 7 -11.08 -3.17 -10.48
CA LYS A 7 -10.41 -3.27 -9.19
C LYS A 7 -8.90 -3.05 -9.29
N CYS A 8 -8.24 -3.56 -10.34
CA CYS A 8 -6.84 -3.26 -10.61
C CYS A 8 -6.62 -1.76 -10.75
N CYS A 9 -7.47 -1.06 -11.52
CA CYS A 9 -7.37 0.38 -11.72
C CYS A 9 -7.58 1.17 -10.42
N ASP A 10 -8.58 0.78 -9.62
CA ASP A 10 -8.97 1.47 -8.37
C ASP A 10 -7.81 1.57 -7.37
N ILE A 11 -7.00 0.51 -7.24
CA ILE A 11 -5.88 0.45 -6.28
C ILE A 11 -4.51 0.46 -6.96
N SER A 12 -4.40 1.05 -8.15
CA SER A 12 -3.18 1.02 -9.00
C SER A 12 -2.09 2.05 -8.66
N ASN A 13 -2.21 2.81 -7.57
CA ASN A 13 -1.24 3.90 -7.29
C ASN A 13 0.21 3.41 -7.27
N GLU A 14 0.47 2.28 -6.62
CA GLU A 14 1.82 1.67 -6.53
C GLU A 14 2.31 1.01 -7.82
N VAL A 15 1.50 0.99 -8.88
CA VAL A 15 1.96 0.59 -10.22
C VAL A 15 2.70 1.74 -10.91
N ARG A 16 2.49 2.98 -10.46
CA ARG A 16 3.09 4.19 -11.05
C ARG A 16 4.55 4.34 -10.60
N PRO A 17 5.36 5.15 -11.31
CA PRO A 17 6.67 5.57 -10.81
C PRO A 17 6.59 6.13 -9.39
N MET A 18 7.62 5.86 -8.59
CA MET A 18 7.64 6.12 -7.14
C MET A 18 7.29 7.57 -6.80
N GLU A 19 7.83 8.53 -7.56
CA GLU A 19 7.61 9.96 -7.34
C GLU A 19 6.14 10.37 -7.55
N VAL A 20 5.39 9.55 -8.29
CA VAL A 20 3.95 9.74 -8.53
C VAL A 20 3.12 8.95 -7.52
N ALA A 21 3.57 7.76 -7.12
CA ALA A 21 2.87 6.88 -6.20
C ALA A 21 2.93 7.37 -4.74
N GLU A 22 4.11 7.78 -4.28
CA GLU A 22 4.39 8.07 -2.87
C GLU A 22 3.46 9.13 -2.25
N PRO A 23 3.16 10.27 -2.91
CA PRO A 23 2.27 11.27 -2.33
C PRO A 23 0.85 10.75 -2.02
N TRP A 24 0.38 9.72 -2.75
CA TRP A 24 -0.94 9.14 -2.49
C TRP A 24 -1.01 8.37 -1.18
N VAL A 25 0.12 7.83 -0.70
CA VAL A 25 0.15 7.14 0.58
C VAL A 25 -0.03 8.15 1.72
N ASP A 26 0.55 9.34 1.60
CA ASP A 26 0.34 10.41 2.58
C ASP A 26 -1.12 10.87 2.59
N CYS A 27 -1.74 11.07 1.43
CA CYS A 27 -3.18 11.39 1.35
C CYS A 27 -4.06 10.30 1.97
N LEU A 28 -3.76 9.03 1.71
CA LEU A 28 -4.52 7.90 2.27
C LEU A 28 -4.40 7.84 3.80
N LEU A 29 -3.17 7.98 4.31
CA LEU A 29 -2.93 7.96 5.75
C LEU A 29 -3.55 9.17 6.44
N GLU A 30 -3.55 10.34 5.81
CA GLU A 30 -4.27 11.51 6.33
C GLU A 30 -5.76 11.19 6.53
N GLU A 31 -6.42 10.59 5.54
CA GLU A 31 -7.82 10.18 5.64
C GLU A 31 -8.05 9.12 6.73
N TYR A 32 -7.22 8.08 6.77
CA TYR A 32 -7.30 7.01 7.78
C TYR A 32 -7.10 7.56 9.20
N PHE A 33 -6.13 8.45 9.38
CA PHE A 33 -5.84 9.04 10.67
C PHE A 33 -6.97 9.96 11.12
N MET A 34 -7.51 10.79 10.23
CA MET A 34 -8.71 11.60 10.53
C MET A 34 -9.89 10.75 11.01
N GLN A 35 -10.16 9.62 10.35
CA GLN A 35 -11.23 8.72 10.78
C GLN A 35 -10.92 8.09 12.14
N SER A 36 -9.71 7.51 12.31
CA SER A 36 -9.34 6.82 13.55
C SER A 36 -9.31 7.74 14.77
N ASP A 37 -8.87 8.99 14.60
CA ASP A 37 -8.86 9.99 15.66
C ASP A 37 -10.29 10.35 16.08
N ARG A 38 -11.19 10.48 15.11
CA ARG A 38 -12.61 10.70 15.37
C ARG A 38 -13.23 9.50 16.09
N GLU A 39 -12.96 8.28 15.63
CA GLU A 39 -13.42 7.04 16.28
C GLU A 39 -12.96 6.97 17.74
N LYS A 40 -11.69 7.30 18.03
CA LYS A 40 -11.17 7.40 19.41
C LYS A 40 -11.95 8.42 20.23
N SER A 41 -12.20 9.61 19.67
CA SER A 41 -12.91 10.69 20.37
C SER A 41 -14.38 10.37 20.68
N GLU A 42 -15.02 9.59 19.81
CA GLU A 42 -16.42 9.18 19.95
C GLU A 42 -16.57 7.85 20.73
N GLY A 43 -15.46 7.24 21.17
CA GLY A 43 -15.46 5.97 21.90
C GLY A 43 -15.83 4.76 21.02
N LEU A 44 -15.61 4.86 19.71
CA LEU A 44 -15.87 3.81 18.74
C LEU A 44 -14.66 2.88 18.57
N PRO A 45 -14.85 1.64 18.08
CA PRO A 45 -13.74 0.76 17.73
C PRO A 45 -12.87 1.34 16.61
N VAL A 46 -11.54 1.22 16.76
CA VAL A 46 -10.56 1.69 15.78
C VAL A 46 -9.93 0.52 15.05
N ALA A 47 -9.86 0.60 13.72
CA ALA A 47 -9.15 -0.40 12.92
C ALA A 47 -7.63 -0.25 13.11
N PRO A 48 -6.87 -1.32 13.44
CA PRO A 48 -5.43 -1.21 13.73
C PRO A 48 -4.59 -0.62 12.59
N PHE A 49 -4.99 -0.83 11.33
CA PHE A 49 -4.29 -0.32 10.14
C PHE A 49 -4.62 1.16 9.82
N MET A 50 -5.52 1.78 10.57
CA MET A 50 -5.82 3.20 10.50
C MET A 50 -5.27 3.97 11.71
N ASP A 51 -4.71 3.27 12.69
CA ASP A 51 -4.29 3.90 13.94
C ASP A 51 -2.93 4.61 13.80
N ARG A 52 -2.92 5.94 13.87
CA ARG A 52 -1.69 6.76 13.75
C ARG A 52 -0.59 6.38 14.74
N ASP A 53 -0.93 5.74 15.86
CA ASP A 53 0.04 5.33 16.88
C ASP A 53 0.75 4.00 16.51
N LYS A 54 0.25 3.30 15.48
CA LYS A 54 0.72 1.95 15.09
C LYS A 54 1.19 1.87 13.64
N VAL A 55 0.78 2.80 12.80
CA VAL A 55 0.96 2.73 11.35
C VAL A 55 2.04 3.71 10.90
N THR A 56 3.02 3.18 10.16
CA THR A 56 3.95 3.97 9.35
C THR A 56 3.69 3.73 7.87
N LYS A 57 4.12 4.66 7.02
CA LYS A 57 4.08 4.53 5.55
C LYS A 57 4.56 3.15 5.06
N PRO A 58 5.75 2.63 5.42
CA PRO A 58 6.18 1.32 4.95
C PRO A 58 5.31 0.17 5.49
N THR A 59 4.88 0.21 6.75
CA THR A 59 4.04 -0.86 7.31
C THR A 59 2.66 -0.94 6.66
N ALA A 60 2.09 0.20 6.24
CA ALA A 60 0.83 0.25 5.49
C ALA A 60 0.97 -0.40 4.10
N GLN A 61 2.06 -0.09 3.39
CA GLN A 61 2.21 -0.50 1.99
C GLN A 61 2.71 -1.93 1.81
N ILE A 62 3.65 -2.42 2.63
CA ILE A 62 4.24 -3.76 2.46
C ILE A 62 3.17 -4.86 2.46
N GLY A 63 2.26 -4.83 3.44
CA GLY A 63 1.19 -5.82 3.54
C GLY A 63 0.23 -5.74 2.35
N PHE A 64 -0.17 -4.53 1.97
CA PHE A 64 -1.07 -4.30 0.86
C PHE A 64 -0.47 -4.76 -0.48
N LEU A 65 0.81 -4.46 -0.70
CA LEU A 65 1.56 -4.89 -1.88
C LEU A 65 1.64 -6.41 -1.98
N LYS A 66 2.12 -7.06 -0.92
CA LYS A 66 2.41 -8.51 -0.91
C LYS A 66 1.15 -9.36 -0.96
N PHE A 67 0.09 -8.92 -0.30
CA PHE A 67 -1.08 -9.77 -0.06
C PHE A 67 -2.33 -9.36 -0.83
N VAL A 68 -2.34 -8.18 -1.47
CA VAL A 68 -3.48 -7.70 -2.28
C VAL A 68 -3.06 -7.38 -3.71
N LEU A 69 -2.16 -6.41 -3.91
CA LEU A 69 -1.80 -5.92 -5.24
C LEU A 69 -1.08 -6.98 -6.08
N ILE A 70 0.06 -7.49 -5.62
CA ILE A 70 0.88 -8.44 -6.39
C ILE A 70 0.07 -9.69 -6.77
N PRO A 71 -0.62 -10.40 -5.85
CA PRO A 71 -1.43 -11.57 -6.22
C PRO A 71 -2.55 -11.24 -7.22
N MET A 72 -3.18 -10.07 -7.11
CA MET A 72 -4.21 -9.64 -8.05
C MET A 72 -3.62 -9.44 -9.46
N PHE A 73 -2.50 -8.72 -9.58
CA PHE A 73 -1.84 -8.50 -10.87
C PHE A 73 -1.24 -9.78 -11.46
N GLU A 74 -0.70 -10.69 -10.65
CA GLU A 74 -0.25 -12.03 -11.09
C GLU A 74 -1.38 -12.82 -11.76
N THR A 75 -2.61 -12.73 -11.24
CA THR A 75 -3.75 -13.41 -11.89
C THR A 75 -4.14 -12.78 -13.23
N VAL A 76 -3.93 -11.48 -13.39
CA VAL A 76 -4.19 -10.76 -14.65
C VAL A 76 -3.12 -11.09 -15.69
N THR A 77 -1.85 -11.21 -15.26
CA THR A 77 -0.71 -11.59 -16.13
C THR A 77 -0.92 -12.93 -16.84
N LYS A 78 -1.64 -13.87 -16.21
CA LYS A 78 -1.99 -15.16 -16.84
C LYS A 78 -2.81 -15.00 -18.14
N LEU A 79 -3.53 -13.88 -18.30
CA LEU A 79 -4.30 -13.55 -19.49
C LEU A 79 -3.60 -12.52 -20.38
N PHE A 80 -2.82 -11.62 -19.77
CA PHE A 80 -2.12 -10.52 -20.45
C PHE A 80 -0.66 -10.48 -19.96
N PRO A 81 0.24 -11.30 -20.55
CA PRO A 81 1.63 -11.42 -20.09
C PRO A 81 2.39 -10.09 -20.05
N GLU A 82 2.02 -9.13 -20.90
CA GLU A 82 2.60 -7.78 -20.97
C GLU A 82 2.40 -6.97 -19.66
N VAL A 83 1.44 -7.37 -18.82
CA VAL A 83 1.20 -6.76 -17.50
C VAL A 83 2.36 -7.02 -16.54
N GLU A 84 3.15 -8.08 -16.74
CA GLU A 84 4.28 -8.39 -15.85
C GLU A 84 5.33 -7.28 -15.86
N GLU A 85 5.85 -6.97 -17.04
CA GLU A 85 6.89 -5.95 -17.20
C GLU A 85 6.36 -4.55 -16.86
N VAL A 86 5.12 -4.23 -17.26
CA VAL A 86 4.58 -2.87 -17.15
C VAL A 86 4.00 -2.59 -15.76
N MET A 87 3.52 -3.60 -15.04
CA MET A 87 2.77 -3.40 -13.79
C MET A 87 3.25 -4.23 -12.61
N LEU A 88 3.69 -5.48 -12.78
CA LEU A 88 4.24 -6.25 -11.66
C LEU A 88 5.66 -5.81 -11.28
N GLN A 89 6.49 -5.47 -12.27
CA GLN A 89 7.85 -5.01 -12.02
C GLN A 89 7.91 -3.77 -11.09
N PRO A 90 7.14 -2.68 -11.34
CA PRO A 90 7.07 -1.56 -10.40
C PRO A 90 6.54 -1.94 -9.01
N LEU A 91 5.61 -2.90 -8.91
CA LEU A 91 5.08 -3.35 -7.62
C LEU A 91 6.12 -4.11 -6.80
N TRP A 92 7.00 -4.89 -7.44
CA TRP A 92 8.12 -5.53 -6.76
C TRP A 92 9.16 -4.51 -6.28
N GLU A 93 9.50 -3.53 -7.12
CA GLU A 93 10.42 -2.44 -6.75
C GLU A 93 9.86 -1.60 -5.59
N SER A 94 8.57 -1.26 -5.64
CA SER A 94 7.87 -0.55 -4.56
C SER A 94 7.88 -1.36 -3.26
N ARG A 95 7.58 -2.67 -3.33
CA ARG A 95 7.65 -3.57 -2.16
C ARG A 95 9.03 -3.55 -1.54
N ASP A 96 10.07 -3.76 -2.33
CA ASP A 96 11.44 -3.87 -1.84
C ASP A 96 11.90 -2.56 -1.19
N ARG A 97 11.58 -1.42 -1.81
CA ARG A 97 11.81 -0.09 -1.22
C ARG A 97 11.12 0.08 0.12
N TYR A 98 9.85 -0.30 0.27
CA TYR A 98 9.17 -0.17 1.56
C TYR A 98 9.73 -1.12 2.60
N GLU A 99 10.15 -2.34 2.22
CA GLU A 99 10.84 -3.27 3.13
C GLU A 99 12.18 -2.68 3.62
N GLU A 100 12.96 -2.04 2.75
CA GLU A 100 14.18 -1.31 3.13
C GLU A 100 13.87 -0.13 4.07
N LEU A 101 12.88 0.70 3.75
CA LEU A 101 12.45 1.81 4.61
C LEU A 101 12.02 1.32 5.99
N LYS A 102 11.32 0.18 6.06
CA LYS A 102 10.95 -0.43 7.34
C LYS A 102 12.17 -0.83 8.16
N GLN A 103 13.20 -1.41 7.53
CA GLN A 103 14.43 -1.78 8.22
C GLN A 103 15.15 -0.55 8.78
N ILE A 104 15.17 0.56 8.04
CA ILE A 104 15.73 1.84 8.50
C ILE A 104 14.91 2.36 9.69
N ASP A 105 13.58 2.40 9.59
CA ASP A 105 12.68 2.82 10.67
C ASP A 105 12.89 2.00 11.95
N ASP A 106 13.03 0.68 11.83
CA ASP A 106 13.24 -0.22 12.96
C ASP A 106 14.62 0.03 13.59
N ALA A 107 15.67 0.15 12.79
CA ALA A 107 17.03 0.44 13.28
C ALA A 107 17.10 1.80 14.00
N MET A 108 16.36 2.81 13.52
CA MET A 108 16.29 4.13 14.17
C MET A 108 15.53 4.11 15.51
N LYS A 109 14.63 3.15 15.72
CA LYS A 109 13.91 2.99 17.00
C LYS A 109 14.72 2.24 18.06
N GLU A 110 15.72 1.47 17.65
CA GLU A 110 16.60 0.72 18.55
C GLU A 110 17.78 1.55 19.11
N VAL A 111 18.00 2.76 18.56
CA VAL A 111 19.03 3.73 19.00
C VAL A 111 18.44 4.75 19.96
#